data_AF-A0A7S1LKI5-F1
#
_entry.id   AF-A0A7S1LKI5-F1
#
_cell.length_a   1.000
_cell.length_b   1.000
_cell.length_c   1.000
_cell.angle_alpha   90.00
_cell.angle_beta   90.00
_cell.angle_gamma   90.00
#
_symmetry.space_group_name_H-M   'P 1'
#
loop_
_entity.id
_entity.type
_entity.pdbx_description
1 polymer ?
#
loop_
_entity_poly.entity_id
_entity_poly.type
_entity_poly.pdbx_seq_one_letter_code
_entity_poly.pdbx_strand_id
1 'polypeptide(L)'
;WSRDWLEGDVVGCAIDIDSGEMAFSENGSWESAADFTLEVAGQHFYPAISMQGEFTIHLDSAAFQFSPLDQSYKPLLESSPGCRLLDRWSPLPGPFAGSACRSCGFSVEPEESRRLVRIERQAQRIVDNWDGEDLKREAEEAGELLARGSPP
;
A
#
# COMPACT_ATOMS: atom_id res chain seq x y z
N TRP A 1 -18.44 -1.04 10.70
CA TRP A 1 -18.96 -0.20 9.61
C TRP A 1 -20.45 -0.37 9.48
N SER A 2 -21.16 0.71 9.13
CA SER A 2 -22.61 0.71 8.93
C SER A 2 -23.03 0.16 7.55
N ARG A 3 -22.10 0.14 6.58
CA ARG A 3 -22.25 -0.46 5.25
C ARG A 3 -20.93 -0.95 4.65
N ASP A 4 -21.00 -1.59 3.49
CA ASP A 4 -19.84 -1.93 2.67
C ASP A 4 -19.22 -0.69 1.99
N TRP A 5 -17.90 -0.70 1.83
CA TRP A 5 -17.16 0.32 1.09
C TRP A 5 -17.33 0.16 -0.42
N LEU A 6 -17.46 1.29 -1.10
CA LEU A 6 -17.61 1.40 -2.54
C LEU A 6 -16.44 2.20 -3.13
N GLU A 7 -16.29 2.12 -4.46
CA GLU A 7 -15.34 2.95 -5.18
C GLU A 7 -15.57 4.44 -4.88
N GLY A 8 -14.49 5.15 -4.53
CA GLY A 8 -14.52 6.56 -4.18
C GLY A 8 -14.77 6.85 -2.69
N ASP A 9 -15.10 5.84 -1.87
CA ASP A 9 -15.20 6.04 -0.43
C ASP A 9 -13.84 6.40 0.18
N VAL A 10 -13.87 7.31 1.15
CA VAL A 10 -12.70 7.76 1.89
C VAL A 10 -12.83 7.36 3.35
N VAL A 11 -11.84 6.61 3.82
CA VAL A 11 -11.74 6.20 5.22
C VAL A 11 -10.74 7.10 5.93
N GLY A 12 -11.21 7.79 6.97
CA GLY A 12 -10.35 8.53 7.89
C GLY A 12 -9.93 7.63 9.04
N CYS A 13 -8.66 7.70 9.42
CA CYS A 13 -8.10 6.96 10.55
C CYS A 13 -7.45 7.95 11.51
N ALA A 14 -7.82 7.89 12.79
CA ALA A 14 -7.26 8.72 13.85
C ALA A 14 -6.79 7.82 15.00
N ILE A 15 -5.62 8.10 15.54
CA ILE A 15 -5.07 7.42 16.72
C ILE A 15 -4.59 8.46 17.71
N ASP A 16 -5.06 8.36 18.94
CA ASP A 16 -4.50 9.03 20.10
C ASP A 16 -3.66 8.01 20.87
N ILE A 17 -2.34 8.18 20.79
CA ILE A 17 -1.38 7.25 21.40
C ILE A 17 -1.33 7.45 22.92
N ASP A 18 -1.68 8.63 23.43
CA ASP A 18 -1.61 8.92 24.87
C ASP A 18 -2.79 8.27 25.60
N SER A 19 -3.99 8.32 25.01
CA SER A 19 -5.19 7.65 25.54
C SER A 19 -5.33 6.20 25.09
N GLY A 20 -4.64 5.80 24.01
CA GLY A 20 -4.78 4.49 23.40
C GLY A 20 -6.08 4.33 22.62
N GLU A 21 -6.72 5.42 22.20
CA GLU A 21 -7.96 5.39 21.43
C GLU A 21 -7.67 5.46 19.93
N MET A 22 -8.36 4.61 19.17
CA MET A 22 -8.36 4.66 17.70
C MET A 22 -9.78 4.81 17.20
N ALA A 23 -9.98 5.75 16.30
CA ALA A 23 -11.27 6.08 15.72
C ALA A 23 -11.22 6.12 14.20
N PHE A 24 -12.36 5.85 13.58
CA PHE A 24 -12.48 5.85 12.12
C PHE A 24 -13.67 6.68 11.64
N SER A 25 -13.51 7.28 10.47
CA SER A 25 -14.59 7.98 9.78
C SER A 25 -14.85 7.38 8.41
N GLU A 26 -16.11 7.37 7.99
CA GLU A 26 -16.52 7.10 6.62
C GLU A 26 -16.96 8.41 5.96
N ASN A 27 -16.27 8.84 4.90
CA ASN A 27 -16.61 10.06 4.17
C ASN A 27 -16.79 11.29 5.09
N GLY A 28 -15.91 11.41 6.10
CA GLY A 28 -15.91 12.49 7.09
C GLY A 28 -16.90 12.34 8.25
N SER A 29 -17.73 11.29 8.27
CA SER A 29 -18.61 10.98 9.40
C SER A 29 -17.94 9.98 10.33
N TRP A 30 -17.68 10.36 11.58
CA TRP A 30 -17.03 9.50 12.58
C TRP A 30 -17.98 8.41 13.09
N GLU A 31 -17.50 7.17 13.09
CA GLU A 31 -18.31 5.97 13.32
C GLU A 31 -17.87 5.27 14.60
N SER A 32 -18.56 5.55 15.72
CA SER A 32 -18.18 5.01 17.04
C SER A 32 -18.20 3.47 17.12
N ALA A 33 -18.95 2.82 16.22
CA ALA A 33 -18.96 1.36 16.11
C ALA A 33 -17.67 0.76 15.51
N ALA A 34 -16.78 1.59 14.94
CA ALA A 34 -15.48 1.19 14.42
C ALA A 34 -14.32 1.52 15.38
N ASP A 35 -14.59 2.23 16.47
CA ASP A 35 -13.57 2.64 17.43
C ASP A 35 -13.07 1.45 18.26
N PHE A 36 -11.79 1.48 18.63
CA PHE A 36 -11.22 0.48 19.54
C PHE A 36 -10.06 1.04 20.36
N THR A 37 -9.74 0.35 21.45
CA THR A 37 -8.66 0.70 22.37
C THR A 37 -7.43 -0.16 22.12
N LEU A 38 -6.26 0.46 22.20
CA LEU A 38 -4.94 -0.12 21.98
C LEU A 38 -4.13 -0.15 23.28
N GLU A 39 -3.30 -1.17 23.43
CA GLU A 39 -2.27 -1.19 24.46
C GLU A 39 -1.02 -0.45 23.96
N VAL A 40 -0.82 0.77 24.46
CA VAL A 40 0.18 1.72 23.93
C VAL A 40 1.58 1.60 24.55
N ALA A 41 1.78 0.71 25.52
CA ALA A 41 2.95 0.54 26.42
C ALA A 41 4.36 0.84 25.83
N GLY A 42 4.67 2.11 25.55
CA GLY A 42 5.91 2.56 24.90
C GLY A 42 6.12 2.02 23.49
N GLN A 43 5.06 1.62 22.79
CA GLN A 43 5.15 1.00 21.47
C GLN A 43 5.21 2.05 20.34
N HIS A 44 5.73 1.63 19.19
CA HIS A 44 5.70 2.42 17.96
C HIS A 44 4.59 1.88 17.06
N PHE A 45 3.80 2.79 16.50
CA PHE A 45 2.69 2.47 15.60
C PHE A 45 3.05 2.86 14.17
N TYR A 46 2.68 2.01 13.23
CA TYR A 46 2.88 2.23 11.80
C TYR A 46 1.55 2.01 11.08
N PRO A 47 1.15 2.89 10.15
CA PRO A 47 -0.02 2.65 9.32
C PRO A 47 0.12 1.32 8.57
N ALA A 48 -0.92 0.52 8.61
CA ALA A 48 -0.98 -0.75 7.90
C ALA A 48 -2.36 -0.90 7.26
N ILE A 49 -2.38 -1.42 6.03
CA ILE A 49 -3.60 -1.68 5.28
C ILE A 49 -3.44 -3.04 4.61
N SER A 50 -4.49 -3.86 4.67
CA SER A 50 -4.60 -5.11 3.94
C SER A 50 -5.94 -5.11 3.21
N MET A 51 -5.92 -4.96 1.89
CA MET A 51 -7.12 -5.01 1.07
C MET A 51 -6.83 -5.60 -0.31
N GLN A 52 -7.90 -6.02 -1.00
CA GLN A 52 -7.85 -6.41 -2.40
C GLN A 52 -8.44 -5.28 -3.24
N GLY A 53 -7.63 -4.66 -4.09
CA GLY A 53 -8.05 -3.57 -4.98
C GLY A 53 -7.02 -2.44 -5.05
N GLU A 54 -7.37 -1.40 -5.81
CA GLU A 54 -6.59 -0.16 -5.86
C GLU A 54 -7.08 0.81 -4.79
N PHE A 55 -6.14 1.50 -4.16
CA PHE A 55 -6.42 2.52 -3.16
C PHE A 55 -5.29 3.55 -3.13
N THR A 56 -5.60 4.72 -2.59
CA THR A 56 -4.62 5.79 -2.34
C THR A 56 -4.56 6.08 -0.85
N ILE A 57 -3.36 6.15 -0.29
CA ILE A 57 -3.16 6.60 1.10
C ILE A 57 -2.77 8.08 1.08
N HIS A 58 -3.56 8.89 1.76
CA HIS A 58 -3.21 10.27 2.07
C HIS A 58 -2.66 10.33 3.49
N LEU A 59 -1.46 10.90 3.66
CA LEU A 59 -0.80 11.03 4.97
C LEU A 59 -0.50 12.49 5.34
N ASP A 60 -0.52 13.39 4.36
CA ASP A 60 -0.36 14.82 4.53
C ASP A 60 -1.71 15.54 4.52
N SER A 61 -1.82 16.63 5.27
CA SER A 61 -3.07 17.37 5.40
C SER A 61 -3.51 18.08 4.12
N ALA A 62 -2.60 18.36 3.19
CA ALA A 62 -2.96 19.01 1.92
C ALA A 62 -3.72 18.05 0.99
N ALA A 63 -3.56 16.75 1.18
CA ALA A 63 -4.26 15.71 0.45
C ALA A 63 -5.54 15.21 1.14
N PHE A 64 -5.86 15.66 2.36
CA PHE A 64 -7.05 15.22 3.09
C PHE A 64 -8.32 15.86 2.51
N GLN A 65 -9.31 15.01 2.23
CA GLN A 65 -10.64 15.46 1.77
C GLN A 65 -11.56 15.87 2.93
N PHE A 66 -11.34 15.29 4.11
CA PHE A 66 -12.15 15.52 5.30
C PHE A 66 -11.28 15.97 6.48
N SER A 67 -11.86 16.79 7.35
CA SER A 67 -11.16 17.28 8.55
C SER A 67 -11.04 16.18 9.61
N PRO A 68 -9.98 16.22 10.45
CA PRO A 68 -9.89 15.33 11.60
C PRO A 68 -11.02 15.59 12.61
N LEU A 69 -11.10 14.69 13.61
CA LEU A 69 -12.14 14.70 14.65
C LEU A 69 -12.16 16.04 15.41
N ASP A 70 -10.97 16.57 15.70
CA ASP A 70 -10.75 17.93 16.18
C ASP A 70 -9.32 18.43 15.84
N GLN A 71 -8.94 19.59 16.37
CA GLN A 71 -7.63 20.22 16.11
C GLN A 71 -6.46 19.61 16.90
N SER A 72 -6.70 18.66 17.80
CA SER A 72 -5.65 17.96 18.55
C SER A 72 -4.93 16.93 17.68
N TYR A 73 -5.62 16.35 16.70
CA TYR A 73 -5.06 15.42 15.73
C TYR A 73 -4.23 16.15 14.67
N LYS A 74 -3.10 15.54 14.31
CA LYS A 74 -2.17 16.05 13.30
C LYS A 74 -2.01 15.04 12.15
N PRO A 75 -1.75 15.52 10.92
CA PRO A 75 -1.40 14.62 9.83
C PRO A 75 -0.12 13.84 10.17
N LEU A 76 0.00 12.62 9.66
CA LEU A 76 1.17 11.78 9.93
C LEU A 76 2.43 12.35 9.27
N LEU A 77 2.29 12.97 8.10
CA LEU A 77 3.37 13.66 7.40
C LEU A 77 3.10 15.16 7.35
N GLU A 78 4.14 15.96 7.64
CA GLU A 78 4.10 17.39 7.38
C GLU A 78 4.13 17.65 5.87
N SER A 79 3.33 18.62 5.43
CA SER A 79 3.30 19.07 4.04
C SER A 79 4.61 19.77 3.67
N SER A 80 5.57 18.97 3.23
CA SER A 80 6.83 19.47 2.68
C SER A 80 6.68 19.65 1.16
N PRO A 81 7.11 20.79 0.59
CA PRO A 81 7.12 20.97 -0.87
C PRO A 81 8.01 19.89 -1.48
N GLY A 82 7.40 18.90 -2.13
CA GLY A 82 8.08 17.73 -2.68
C GLY A 82 7.73 16.39 -2.03
N CYS A 83 6.87 16.34 -1.01
CA CYS A 83 6.20 15.10 -0.62
C CYS A 83 5.34 14.62 -1.79
N ARG A 84 5.88 13.69 -2.56
CA ARG A 84 5.20 13.06 -3.68
C ARG A 84 4.30 11.96 -3.13
N LEU A 85 3.26 11.62 -3.90
CA LEU A 85 2.49 10.39 -3.72
C LEU A 85 3.43 9.24 -3.33
N LEU A 86 3.13 8.58 -2.21
CA LEU A 86 3.69 7.27 -1.89
C LEU A 86 3.10 6.26 -2.87
N ASP A 87 3.54 6.33 -4.11
CA ASP A 87 3.28 5.30 -5.11
C ASP A 87 4.05 4.04 -4.71
N ARG A 88 3.49 2.85 -4.97
CA ARG A 88 4.19 1.55 -4.89
C ARG A 88 5.57 1.62 -5.52
N TRP A 89 5.67 2.39 -6.60
CA TRP A 89 6.90 2.57 -7.36
C TRP A 89 7.74 3.78 -6.93
N SER A 90 7.44 4.41 -5.80
CA SER A 90 8.28 5.45 -5.24
C SER A 90 9.36 4.82 -4.38
N PRO A 91 10.63 5.20 -4.58
CA PRO A 91 11.68 4.84 -3.64
C PRO A 91 11.32 5.33 -2.25
N LEU A 92 11.76 4.61 -1.22
CA LEU A 92 11.52 4.97 0.16
C LEU A 92 11.99 6.41 0.41
N PRO A 93 11.12 7.28 0.96
CA PRO A 93 11.52 8.64 1.22
C PRO A 93 12.56 8.69 2.35
N GLY A 94 13.37 9.74 2.34
CA GLY A 94 14.48 9.94 3.27
C GLY A 94 14.18 9.69 4.76
N PRO A 95 12.98 10.00 5.30
CA PRO A 95 12.65 9.74 6.69
C PRO A 95 12.70 8.26 7.11
N PHE A 96 12.59 7.32 6.18
CA PHE A 96 12.70 5.87 6.46
C PHE A 96 14.12 5.33 6.26
N ALA A 97 15.05 6.14 5.77
CA ALA A 97 16.44 5.74 5.55
C ALA A 97 17.11 5.31 6.87
N GLY A 98 17.71 4.13 6.89
CA GLY A 98 18.38 3.59 8.08
C GLY A 98 17.42 3.01 9.14
N SER A 99 16.11 2.96 8.87
CA SER A 99 15.18 2.19 9.69
C SER A 99 15.58 0.71 9.64
N ALA A 100 15.69 0.05 10.79
CA ALA A 100 16.14 -1.33 10.88
C ALA A 100 15.13 -2.21 11.64
N CYS A 101 14.90 -3.42 11.12
CA CYS A 101 14.11 -4.43 11.80
C CYS A 101 14.88 -4.94 13.03
N ARG A 102 14.30 -4.80 14.23
CA ARG A 102 14.96 -5.29 15.47
C ARG A 102 15.06 -6.81 15.53
N SER A 103 14.22 -7.54 14.78
CA SER A 103 14.22 -9.00 14.78
C SER A 103 15.30 -9.59 13.88
N CYS A 104 15.47 -9.07 12.66
CA CYS A 104 16.41 -9.63 11.68
C CYS A 104 17.61 -8.73 11.38
N GLY A 105 17.67 -7.51 11.94
CA GLY A 105 18.76 -6.55 11.72
C GLY A 105 18.77 -5.91 10.33
N PHE A 106 17.78 -6.21 9.48
CA PHE A 106 17.70 -5.66 8.14
C PHE A 106 17.53 -4.15 8.19
N SER A 107 18.45 -3.40 7.57
CA SER A 107 18.36 -1.95 7.41
C SER A 107 17.79 -1.58 6.05
N VAL A 108 16.95 -0.56 6.04
CA VAL A 108 16.40 0.01 4.83
C VAL A 108 17.41 0.96 4.20
N GLU A 109 18.00 0.54 3.09
CA GLU A 109 18.92 1.34 2.28
C GLU A 109 18.19 2.08 1.14
N PRO A 110 18.23 3.42 1.08
CA PRO A 110 17.54 4.19 0.03
C PRO A 110 18.00 3.84 -1.39
N GLU A 111 19.28 3.52 -1.58
CA GLU A 111 19.80 3.13 -2.89
C GLU A 111 19.26 1.79 -3.36
N GLU A 112 19.16 0.82 -2.45
CA GLU A 112 18.58 -0.49 -2.75
C GLU A 112 17.08 -0.36 -3.04
N SER A 113 16.35 0.48 -2.29
CA SER A 113 14.96 0.80 -2.60
C SER A 113 14.79 1.36 -4.03
N ARG A 114 15.63 2.32 -4.44
CA ARG A 114 15.62 2.85 -5.82
C ARG A 114 15.94 1.78 -6.87
N ARG A 115 16.82 0.82 -6.54
CA ARG A 115 17.18 -0.28 -7.43
C ARG A 115 16.02 -1.26 -7.59
N LEU A 116 15.40 -1.68 -6.49
CA LEU A 116 14.26 -2.61 -6.49
C LEU A 116 13.08 -2.02 -7.27
N VAL A 117 12.73 -0.76 -7.04
CA VAL A 117 11.71 -0.04 -7.81
C VAL A 117 11.98 -0.09 -9.32
N ARG A 118 13.23 0.09 -9.75
CA ARG A 118 13.60 0.02 -11.18
C ARG A 118 13.40 -1.38 -11.75
N ILE A 119 13.84 -2.41 -11.02
CA ILE A 119 13.71 -3.82 -11.42
C ILE A 119 12.23 -4.20 -11.54
N GLU A 120 11.45 -3.84 -10.54
CA GLU A 120 10.03 -4.20 -10.49
C GLU A 120 9.25 -3.46 -11.60
N ARG A 121 9.56 -2.18 -11.90
CA ARG A 121 9.00 -1.48 -13.08
C ARG A 121 9.40 -2.12 -14.41
N GLN A 122 10.55 -2.76 -14.48
CA GLN A 122 10.99 -3.48 -15.68
C GLN A 122 10.24 -4.81 -15.80
N ALA A 123 10.07 -5.53 -14.70
CA ALA A 123 9.28 -6.76 -14.65
C ALA A 123 7.82 -6.50 -15.03
N GLN A 124 7.20 -5.45 -14.50
CA GLN A 124 5.82 -5.09 -14.86
C GLN A 124 5.69 -4.80 -16.36
N ARG A 125 6.65 -4.06 -16.95
CA ARG A 125 6.66 -3.83 -18.40
C ARG A 125 6.79 -5.12 -19.22
N ILE A 126 7.52 -6.11 -18.73
CA ILE A 126 7.61 -7.41 -19.40
C ILE A 126 6.26 -8.11 -19.33
N VAL A 127 5.62 -8.12 -18.16
CA VAL A 127 4.29 -8.71 -17.95
C VAL A 127 3.24 -8.04 -18.82
N ASP A 128 3.21 -6.71 -18.87
CA ASP A 128 2.23 -5.94 -19.66
C ASP A 128 2.41 -6.16 -21.17
N ASN A 129 3.65 -6.34 -21.62
CA ASN A 129 3.98 -6.65 -23.01
C ASN A 129 3.94 -8.15 -23.32
N TRP A 130 3.65 -8.99 -22.32
CA TRP A 130 3.56 -10.42 -22.54
C TRP A 130 2.23 -10.73 -23.22
N ASP A 131 2.30 -11.01 -24.51
CA ASP A 131 1.14 -11.54 -25.23
C ASP A 131 0.99 -13.02 -24.90
N GLY A 132 -0.04 -13.34 -24.11
CA GLY A 132 -0.37 -14.73 -23.76
C GLY A 132 -0.77 -15.60 -24.96
N GLU A 133 -1.02 -15.00 -26.13
CA GLU A 133 -1.30 -15.72 -27.37
C GLU A 133 -0.07 -16.42 -27.94
N ASP A 134 1.16 -15.90 -27.74
CA ASP A 134 2.38 -16.57 -28.20
C ASP A 134 2.59 -17.92 -27.47
N LEU A 135 2.32 -17.96 -26.17
CA LEU A 135 2.37 -19.20 -25.38
C LEU A 135 1.27 -20.20 -25.78
N LYS A 136 0.06 -19.72 -26.11
CA LYS A 136 -1.01 -20.58 -26.61
C LYS A 136 -0.64 -21.19 -27.96
N ARG A 137 -0.08 -20.39 -28.89
CA ARG A 137 0.36 -20.87 -30.19
C ARG A 137 1.46 -21.92 -30.05
N GLU A 138 2.47 -21.66 -29.22
CA GLU A 138 3.54 -22.64 -28.95
C GLU A 138 3.00 -23.94 -28.31
N ALA A 139 2.02 -23.83 -27.41
CA ALA A 139 1.38 -24.99 -26.81
C ALA A 139 0.53 -25.80 -27.81
N GLU A 140 -0.18 -25.13 -28.73
CA GLU A 140 -0.94 -25.77 -29.81
C GLU A 140 0.01 -26.47 -30.81
N GLU A 141 1.08 -25.81 -31.23
CA GLU A 141 2.10 -26.39 -32.12
C GLU A 141 2.78 -27.61 -31.49
N ALA A 142 3.12 -27.55 -30.20
CA ALA A 142 3.64 -28.69 -29.46
C ALA A 142 2.63 -29.84 -29.37
N GLY A 143 1.34 -29.52 -29.16
CA GLY A 143 0.24 -30.49 -29.17
C GLY A 143 0.09 -31.21 -30.52
N GLU A 144 0.17 -30.46 -31.62
CA GLU A 144 0.13 -31.03 -32.98
C GLU A 144 1.34 -31.94 -33.27
N LEU A 145 2.53 -31.55 -32.84
CA LEU A 145 3.75 -32.35 -33.03
C LEU A 145 3.67 -33.68 -32.25
N LEU A 146 3.14 -33.64 -31.03
CA LEU A 146 2.91 -34.85 -30.24
C LEU A 146 1.85 -35.75 -30.88
N ALA A 147 0.76 -35.17 -31.40
CA ALA A 147 -0.28 -35.92 -32.10
C ALA A 147 0.21 -36.58 -33.41
N ARG A 148 1.18 -35.98 -34.11
CA ARG A 148 1.81 -36.53 -35.32
C ARG A 148 2.89 -37.58 -35.02
N GLY A 149 3.39 -37.62 -33.79
CA GLY A 149 4.45 -38.54 -33.35
C GLY A 149 3.97 -39.82 -32.68
N SER A 150 2.67 -39.98 -32.42
CA SER A 150 2.12 -41.22 -31.85
C SER A 150 1.97 -42.30 -32.93
N PRO A 151 2.69 -43.44 -32.86
CA PRO A 151 2.41 -44.58 -33.71
C PRO A 151 1.06 -45.22 -33.31
N PRO A 152 0.37 -45.90 -34.25
CA PRO A 152 -0.93 -46.53 -34.01
C PRO A 152 -0.88 -47.66 -32.98
#